data_AF-A0A7C5MYI8-F1
#
_entry.id   AF-A0A7C5MYI8-F1
#
_cell.length_a   1.000
_cell.length_b   1.000
_cell.length_c   1.000
_cell.angle_alpha   90.00
_cell.angle_beta   90.00
_cell.angle_gamma   90.00
#
_symmetry.space_group_name_H-M   'P 1'
#
loop_
_entity.id
_entity.type
_entity.pdbx_description
1 polymer ?
#
loop_
_entity_poly.entity_id
_entity_poly.type
_entity_poly.pdbx_seq_one_letter_code
_entity_poly.pdbx_strand_id
1 'polypeptide(L)'
;QAEDTLTGEVREDEFDMVALATPMVPPDGLKELAERMKVSLGEDGFITEKHPKLDPVDSLVTGIFACGCALSPKDVRDAVSDALGAAARAALFLKSEYVTTSPEKAFVIAEICNGCSECVKICPVNAITMQNGKAKVDPFQCTGCGACIPICPQEAIDFKNSTTKQITATIRGVLADKTPEEIRIIAFVDKNVGYTGMDFLGLDRANYPENVRIVAVPTTAILGKKHILTAFAYGADGVLVIEGSEEIDEKFTKKRMIDMSKEIAAFGIETMRLRYSYVPLPVYKKAAELYTMFTERIKKFGPLSQEKRQNIKQKLQL
;
A
#
# COMPACT_ATOMS: atom_id res chain seq x y z
N GLN A 1 -36.76 -16.74 19.62
CA GLN A 1 -37.32 -16.21 18.36
C GLN A 1 -36.25 -16.20 17.28
N ALA A 2 -36.54 -16.78 16.13
CA ALA A 2 -35.71 -16.74 14.92
C ALA A 2 -36.62 -16.64 13.69
N GLU A 3 -36.11 -16.09 12.59
CA GLU A 3 -36.83 -16.08 11.31
C GLU A 3 -36.45 -17.34 10.50
N ASP A 4 -37.45 -18.09 10.05
CA ASP A 4 -37.23 -19.11 9.01
C ASP A 4 -37.17 -18.40 7.66
N THR A 5 -35.94 -18.18 7.16
CA THR A 5 -35.71 -17.44 5.91
C THR A 5 -36.28 -18.13 4.66
N LEU A 6 -36.69 -19.40 4.76
CA LEU A 6 -37.33 -20.12 3.63
C LEU A 6 -38.82 -19.82 3.53
N THR A 7 -39.50 -19.60 4.66
CA THR A 7 -40.95 -19.31 4.70
C THR A 7 -41.26 -17.83 4.95
N GLY A 8 -40.29 -17.06 5.45
CA GLY A 8 -40.48 -15.65 5.84
C GLY A 8 -41.28 -15.49 7.14
N GLU A 9 -41.39 -16.55 7.94
CA GLU A 9 -42.16 -16.55 9.17
C GLU A 9 -41.25 -16.47 10.40
N VAL A 10 -41.64 -15.69 11.40
CA VAL A 10 -40.98 -15.64 12.70
C VAL A 10 -41.45 -16.81 13.54
N ARG A 11 -40.51 -17.64 14.02
CA ARG A 11 -40.76 -18.79 14.88
C ARG A 11 -40.21 -18.58 16.28
N GLU A 12 -40.91 -19.13 17.25
CA GLU A 12 -40.50 -19.21 18.64
C GLU A 12 -40.67 -20.64 19.10
N ASP A 13 -39.53 -21.30 19.31
CA ASP A 13 -39.46 -22.71 19.70
C ASP A 13 -38.79 -22.82 21.08
N GLU A 14 -39.24 -23.78 21.89
CA GLU A 14 -38.65 -24.11 23.18
C GLU A 14 -37.61 -25.24 23.02
N PHE A 15 -36.45 -25.07 23.63
CA PHE A 15 -35.36 -26.06 23.62
C PHE A 15 -34.83 -26.30 25.03
N ASP A 16 -34.45 -27.53 25.33
CA ASP A 16 -33.81 -27.88 26.61
C ASP A 16 -32.38 -27.34 26.74
N MET A 17 -31.69 -27.15 25.61
CA MET A 17 -30.31 -26.67 25.54
C MET A 17 -30.06 -25.93 24.22
N VAL A 18 -29.30 -24.84 24.32
CA VAL A 18 -28.83 -24.06 23.16
C VAL A 18 -27.31 -24.17 23.10
N ALA A 19 -26.79 -24.76 22.03
CA ALA A 19 -25.35 -24.80 21.76
C ALA A 19 -24.95 -23.60 20.89
N LEU A 20 -24.08 -22.74 21.41
CA LEU A 20 -23.57 -21.59 20.68
C LEU A 20 -22.34 -22.00 19.84
N ALA A 21 -22.42 -21.84 18.53
CA ALA A 21 -21.28 -21.96 17.63
C ALA A 21 -20.41 -20.70 17.72
N THR A 22 -19.53 -20.64 18.73
CA THR A 22 -18.66 -19.48 18.95
C THR A 22 -17.57 -19.37 17.87
N PRO A 23 -17.19 -18.15 17.48
CA PRO A 23 -16.11 -17.95 16.50
C PRO A 23 -14.74 -18.32 17.10
N MET A 24 -13.77 -18.59 16.23
CA MET A 24 -12.36 -18.58 16.63
C MET A 24 -11.87 -17.13 16.74
N VAL A 25 -11.19 -16.82 17.83
CA VAL A 25 -10.55 -15.53 18.07
C VAL A 25 -9.05 -15.76 18.29
N PRO A 26 -8.21 -14.71 18.15
CA PRO A 26 -6.79 -14.80 18.45
C PRO A 26 -6.55 -15.37 19.85
N PRO A 27 -5.63 -16.33 20.03
CA PRO A 27 -5.38 -16.95 21.32
C PRO A 27 -4.75 -15.97 22.31
N ASP A 28 -5.03 -16.18 23.59
CA ASP A 28 -4.43 -15.39 24.67
C ASP A 28 -2.89 -15.44 24.59
N GLY A 29 -2.26 -14.27 24.68
CA GLY A 29 -0.80 -14.13 24.57
C GLY A 29 -0.25 -14.02 23.14
N LEU A 30 -1.05 -14.22 22.07
CA LEU A 30 -0.55 -14.06 20.70
C LEU A 30 0.02 -12.67 20.45
N LYS A 31 -0.65 -11.63 20.99
CA LYS A 31 -0.18 -10.25 20.88
C LYS A 31 1.18 -10.02 21.52
N GLU A 32 1.37 -10.54 22.73
CA GLU A 32 2.65 -10.44 23.43
C GLU A 32 3.75 -11.19 22.68
N LEU A 33 3.44 -12.40 22.16
CA LEU A 33 4.36 -13.16 21.34
C LEU A 33 4.72 -12.40 20.05
N ALA A 34 3.73 -11.80 19.39
CA ALA A 34 3.93 -11.04 18.17
C ALA A 34 4.84 -9.83 18.39
N GLU A 35 4.65 -9.09 19.48
CA GLU A 35 5.52 -7.98 19.88
C GLU A 35 6.97 -8.44 20.15
N ARG A 36 7.14 -9.55 20.89
CA ARG A 36 8.47 -10.13 21.18
C ARG A 36 9.18 -10.63 19.93
N MET A 37 8.45 -11.28 19.03
CA MET A 37 8.96 -11.82 17.76
C MET A 37 9.04 -10.74 16.66
N LYS A 38 8.52 -9.54 16.93
CA LYS A 38 8.40 -8.41 16.00
C LYS A 38 7.64 -8.75 14.71
N VAL A 39 6.64 -9.64 14.80
CA VAL A 39 5.75 -9.97 13.68
C VAL A 39 4.50 -9.11 13.73
N SER A 40 3.97 -8.77 12.56
CA SER A 40 2.78 -7.94 12.42
C SER A 40 1.51 -8.76 12.64
N LEU A 41 0.51 -8.13 13.24
CA LEU A 41 -0.84 -8.68 13.34
C LEU A 41 -1.77 -7.98 12.35
N GLY A 42 -2.72 -8.73 11.79
CA GLY A 42 -3.78 -8.22 10.93
C GLY A 42 -4.86 -7.51 11.74
N GLU A 43 -5.83 -6.94 11.04
CA GLU A 43 -7.00 -6.31 11.67
C GLU A 43 -7.88 -7.30 12.44
N ASP A 44 -7.81 -8.57 12.06
CA ASP A 44 -8.45 -9.70 12.72
C ASP A 44 -7.72 -10.18 13.98
N GLY A 45 -6.53 -9.61 14.25
CA GLY A 45 -5.70 -9.91 15.42
C GLY A 45 -4.84 -11.18 15.29
N PHE A 46 -4.83 -11.83 14.12
CA PHE A 46 -3.94 -12.96 13.83
C PHE A 46 -2.63 -12.49 13.17
N ILE A 47 -1.64 -13.38 13.03
CA ILE A 47 -0.36 -13.04 12.39
C ILE A 47 -0.59 -12.82 10.90
N THR A 48 -0.14 -11.68 10.37
CA THR A 48 -0.20 -11.37 8.94
C THR A 48 0.85 -12.17 8.17
N GLU A 49 0.38 -13.00 7.23
CA GLU A 49 1.24 -13.65 6.26
C GLU A 49 1.81 -12.67 5.24
N LYS A 50 2.91 -13.06 4.59
CA LYS A 50 3.58 -12.22 3.60
C LYS A 50 2.77 -12.07 2.32
N HIS A 51 2.13 -13.14 1.85
CA HIS A 51 1.20 -13.07 0.71
C HIS A 51 0.22 -14.25 0.75
N PRO A 52 -1.12 -14.01 0.68
CA PRO A 52 -2.14 -15.05 0.86
C PRO A 52 -2.02 -16.28 -0.05
N LYS A 53 -1.36 -16.13 -1.21
CA LYS A 53 -1.22 -17.20 -2.23
C LYS A 53 0.20 -17.66 -2.51
N LEU A 54 1.19 -16.78 -2.30
CA LEU A 54 2.56 -17.01 -2.78
C LEU A 54 3.46 -17.41 -1.62
N ASP A 55 3.24 -16.80 -0.47
CA ASP A 55 4.01 -17.02 0.75
C ASP A 55 3.03 -17.08 1.95
N PRO A 56 2.10 -18.06 1.99
CA PRO A 56 0.97 -18.07 2.93
C PRO A 56 1.35 -18.43 4.38
N VAL A 57 2.54 -19.00 4.58
CA VAL A 57 3.07 -19.41 5.89
C VAL A 57 4.28 -18.58 6.33
N ASP A 58 4.77 -17.72 5.45
CA ASP A 58 5.85 -16.79 5.77
C ASP A 58 5.24 -15.56 6.44
N SER A 59 5.87 -15.08 7.51
CA SER A 59 5.54 -13.75 8.03
C SER A 59 6.24 -12.66 7.20
N LEU A 60 5.89 -11.40 7.46
CA LEU A 60 6.60 -10.26 6.89
C LEU A 60 8.07 -10.15 7.35
N VAL A 61 8.46 -10.85 8.42
CA VAL A 61 9.83 -10.92 8.91
C VAL A 61 10.53 -12.14 8.32
N THR A 62 11.61 -11.90 7.59
CA THR A 62 12.39 -12.98 6.95
C THR A 62 12.92 -13.95 7.99
N GLY A 63 12.67 -15.25 7.80
CA GLY A 63 13.08 -16.32 8.71
C GLY A 63 12.10 -16.61 9.85
N ILE A 64 10.99 -15.87 9.95
CA ILE A 64 9.88 -16.19 10.86
C ILE A 64 8.69 -16.69 10.03
N PHE A 65 8.21 -17.87 10.41
CA PHE A 65 7.09 -18.55 9.76
C PHE A 65 5.96 -18.76 10.79
N ALA A 66 4.72 -18.80 10.31
CA ALA A 66 3.54 -19.06 11.12
C ALA A 66 2.68 -20.16 10.48
N CYS A 67 1.89 -20.85 11.28
CA CYS A 67 1.04 -21.94 10.80
C CYS A 67 -0.20 -22.13 11.68
N GLY A 68 -1.26 -22.71 11.11
CA GLY A 68 -2.47 -23.08 11.83
C GLY A 68 -3.25 -21.87 12.32
N CYS A 69 -3.92 -22.01 13.46
CA CYS A 69 -4.82 -20.98 14.00
C CYS A 69 -4.12 -19.71 14.50
N ALA A 70 -2.79 -19.61 14.39
CA ALA A 70 -2.07 -18.35 14.61
C ALA A 70 -2.17 -17.41 13.39
N LEU A 71 -2.42 -17.95 12.20
CA LEU A 71 -2.59 -17.18 10.96
C LEU A 71 -4.05 -16.75 10.74
N SER A 72 -5.01 -17.65 10.98
CA SER A 72 -6.43 -17.38 10.79
C SER A 72 -7.29 -18.53 11.34
N PRO A 73 -8.61 -18.37 11.53
CA PRO A 73 -9.54 -19.47 11.81
C PRO A 73 -9.48 -20.56 10.72
N LYS A 74 -9.17 -21.80 11.10
CA LYS A 74 -8.93 -22.92 10.17
C LYS A 74 -9.35 -24.27 10.76
N ASP A 75 -9.63 -25.24 9.91
CA ASP A 75 -9.85 -26.63 10.34
C ASP A 75 -8.51 -27.37 10.55
N VAL A 76 -8.58 -28.60 11.07
CA VAL A 76 -7.39 -29.41 11.36
C VAL A 76 -6.57 -29.72 10.10
N ARG A 77 -7.21 -29.93 8.94
CA ARG A 77 -6.50 -30.28 7.70
C ARG A 77 -5.72 -29.10 7.15
N ASP A 78 -6.32 -27.91 7.20
CA ASP A 78 -5.65 -26.67 6.82
C ASP A 78 -4.47 -26.39 7.76
N ALA A 79 -4.68 -26.55 9.07
CA ALA A 79 -3.60 -26.36 10.05
C ALA A 79 -2.43 -27.33 9.86
N VAL A 80 -2.71 -28.60 9.54
CA VAL A 80 -1.67 -29.59 9.21
C VAL A 80 -0.93 -29.18 7.93
N SER A 81 -1.64 -28.69 6.92
CA SER A 81 -1.05 -28.24 5.66
C SER A 81 -0.13 -27.03 5.86
N ASP A 82 -0.58 -26.04 6.63
CA ASP A 82 0.24 -24.89 7.01
C ASP A 82 1.49 -25.32 7.78
N ALA A 83 1.36 -26.27 8.72
CA ALA A 83 2.50 -26.75 9.51
C ALA A 83 3.56 -27.45 8.65
N LEU A 84 3.14 -28.26 7.69
CA LEU A 84 4.05 -28.88 6.71
C LEU A 84 4.73 -27.82 5.83
N GLY A 85 3.97 -26.82 5.38
CA GLY A 85 4.49 -25.68 4.63
C GLY A 85 5.54 -24.89 5.42
N ALA A 86 5.22 -24.49 6.65
CA ALA A 86 6.12 -23.74 7.52
C ALA A 86 7.40 -24.54 7.84
N ALA A 87 7.29 -25.85 8.10
CA ALA A 87 8.44 -26.72 8.33
C ALA A 87 9.35 -26.79 7.09
N ALA A 88 8.76 -26.92 5.89
CA ALA A 88 9.53 -26.94 4.65
C ALA A 88 10.24 -25.60 4.38
N ARG A 89 9.56 -24.46 4.61
CA ARG A 89 10.14 -23.12 4.47
C ARG A 89 11.27 -22.89 5.47
N ALA A 90 11.08 -23.28 6.73
CA ALA A 90 12.12 -23.22 7.76
C ALA A 90 13.33 -24.09 7.40
N ALA A 91 13.12 -25.31 6.91
CA ALA A 91 14.20 -26.20 6.48
C ALA A 91 15.00 -25.62 5.31
N LEU A 92 14.32 -25.03 4.31
CA LEU A 92 14.97 -24.35 3.19
C LEU A 92 15.77 -23.13 3.64
N PHE A 93 15.21 -22.35 4.57
CA PHE A 93 15.89 -21.19 5.16
C PHE A 93 17.16 -21.61 5.89
N LEU A 94 17.10 -22.63 6.75
CA LEU A 94 18.24 -23.15 7.51
C LEU A 94 19.32 -23.79 6.64
N LYS A 95 18.93 -24.40 5.50
CA LYS A 95 19.88 -24.98 4.54
C LYS A 95 20.66 -23.91 3.78
N SER A 96 20.14 -22.70 3.69
CA SER A 96 20.75 -21.63 2.89
C SER A 96 21.96 -21.04 3.63
N GLU A 97 23.13 -21.01 2.97
CA GLU A 97 24.36 -20.43 3.56
C GLU A 97 24.28 -18.90 3.67
N TYR A 98 23.46 -18.28 2.83
CA TYR A 98 23.25 -16.83 2.79
C TYR A 98 21.77 -16.52 2.57
N VAL A 99 21.32 -15.43 3.17
CA VAL A 99 19.99 -14.87 2.95
C VAL A 99 20.15 -13.65 2.06
N THR A 100 19.52 -13.69 0.88
CA THR A 100 19.42 -12.51 0.01
C THR A 100 18.15 -11.73 0.38
N THR A 101 18.29 -10.42 0.48
CA THR A 101 17.16 -9.49 0.59
C THR A 101 17.20 -8.53 -0.57
N SER A 102 16.02 -8.06 -1.00
CA SER A 102 15.95 -7.03 -2.04
C SER A 102 16.71 -5.78 -1.55
N PRO A 103 17.57 -5.18 -2.39
CA PRO A 103 18.22 -3.92 -2.04
C PRO A 103 17.27 -2.71 -2.10
N GLU A 104 16.06 -2.87 -2.68
CA GLU A 104 15.03 -1.83 -2.79
C GLU A 104 14.36 -1.59 -1.41
N LYS A 105 15.09 -0.89 -0.53
CA LYS A 105 14.67 -0.59 0.86
C LYS A 105 14.81 0.89 1.19
N ALA A 106 14.10 1.31 2.23
CA ALA A 106 14.26 2.64 2.80
C ALA A 106 15.62 2.78 3.50
N PHE A 107 16.21 3.97 3.46
CA PHE A 107 17.43 4.31 4.19
C PHE A 107 17.32 5.72 4.79
N VAL A 108 18.06 5.96 5.89
CA VAL A 108 18.04 7.24 6.60
C VAL A 108 19.31 8.03 6.30
N ILE A 109 19.14 9.31 5.98
CA ILE A 109 20.22 10.30 5.85
C ILE A 109 20.45 10.90 7.24
N ALA A 110 21.49 10.41 7.93
CA ALA A 110 21.72 10.68 9.35
C ALA A 110 21.95 12.17 9.65
N GLU A 111 22.50 12.91 8.69
CA GLU A 111 22.81 14.33 8.79
C GLU A 111 21.54 15.18 8.94
N ILE A 112 20.44 14.76 8.32
CA ILE A 112 19.17 15.50 8.26
C ILE A 112 18.19 15.00 9.34
N CYS A 113 18.33 13.75 9.77
CA CYS A 113 17.44 13.16 10.76
C CYS A 113 17.57 13.86 12.12
N ASN A 114 16.47 14.40 12.68
CA ASN A 114 16.46 15.05 14.00
C ASN A 114 16.02 14.13 15.15
N GLY A 115 15.72 12.87 14.87
CA GLY A 115 15.34 11.89 15.88
C GLY A 115 13.88 11.92 16.37
N CYS A 116 12.95 12.55 15.64
CA CYS A 116 11.53 12.68 16.05
C CYS A 116 10.74 11.36 16.18
N SER A 117 11.25 10.23 15.67
CA SER A 117 10.67 8.88 15.80
C SER A 117 9.31 8.64 15.12
N GLU A 118 8.79 9.57 14.31
CA GLU A 118 7.52 9.37 13.56
C GLU A 118 7.57 8.17 12.59
N CYS A 119 8.74 7.93 11.98
CA CYS A 119 8.97 6.79 11.10
C CYS A 119 8.91 5.43 11.82
N VAL A 120 9.20 5.39 13.13
CA VAL A 120 9.12 4.15 13.92
C VAL A 120 7.67 3.73 14.08
N LYS A 121 6.79 4.68 14.41
CA LYS A 121 5.35 4.44 14.65
C LYS A 121 4.61 3.91 13.44
N ILE A 122 5.05 4.31 12.23
CA ILE A 122 4.36 3.97 10.98
C ILE A 122 4.84 2.66 10.35
N CYS A 123 5.95 2.09 10.82
CA CYS A 123 6.54 0.92 10.19
C CYS A 123 5.75 -0.34 10.57
N PRO A 124 5.04 -0.99 9.63
CA PRO A 124 4.17 -2.14 9.95
C PRO A 124 4.96 -3.34 10.49
N VAL A 125 6.24 -3.43 10.13
CA VAL A 125 7.14 -4.55 10.43
C VAL A 125 8.23 -4.19 11.44
N ASN A 126 8.09 -3.04 12.12
CA ASN A 126 9.02 -2.57 13.17
C ASN A 126 10.50 -2.54 12.76
N ALA A 127 10.78 -2.34 11.47
CA ALA A 127 12.14 -2.35 10.92
C ALA A 127 12.97 -1.10 11.27
N ILE A 128 12.38 -0.10 11.92
CA ILE A 128 13.04 1.17 12.21
C ILE A 128 13.23 1.31 13.72
N THR A 129 14.47 1.53 14.15
CA THR A 129 14.83 1.73 15.55
C THR A 129 15.62 3.03 15.73
N MET A 130 15.61 3.56 16.96
CA MET A 130 16.37 4.75 17.31
C MET A 130 17.74 4.35 17.88
N GLN A 131 18.82 4.82 17.25
CA GLN A 131 20.20 4.59 17.69
C GLN A 131 20.95 5.92 17.69
N ASN A 132 21.57 6.28 18.82
CA ASN A 132 22.32 7.54 18.98
C ASN A 132 21.53 8.80 18.56
N GLY A 133 20.23 8.84 18.89
CA GLY A 133 19.35 9.96 18.52
C GLY A 133 18.94 10.02 17.05
N LYS A 134 19.27 9.01 16.24
CA LYS A 134 18.94 8.93 14.80
C LYS A 134 18.12 7.68 14.51
N ALA A 135 17.24 7.76 13.51
CA ALA A 135 16.54 6.59 13.02
C ALA A 135 17.48 5.69 12.21
N LYS A 136 17.36 4.38 12.37
CA LYS A 136 18.10 3.37 11.60
C LYS A 136 17.14 2.30 11.12
N VAL A 137 17.19 2.01 9.82
CA VAL A 137 16.41 0.94 9.19
C VAL A 137 17.23 -0.34 9.22
N ASP A 138 16.62 -1.42 9.72
CA ASP A 138 17.11 -2.79 9.55
C ASP A 138 16.71 -3.29 8.16
N PRO A 139 17.67 -3.52 7.24
CA PRO A 139 17.37 -3.94 5.87
C PRO A 139 16.80 -5.37 5.78
N PHE A 140 16.96 -6.19 6.82
CA PHE A 140 16.42 -7.57 6.85
C PHE A 140 14.98 -7.62 7.33
N GLN A 141 14.57 -6.68 8.19
CA GLN A 141 13.16 -6.54 8.61
C GLN A 141 12.36 -5.65 7.67
N CYS A 142 12.99 -4.67 7.02
CA CYS A 142 12.30 -3.76 6.12
C CYS A 142 11.73 -4.55 4.94
N THR A 143 10.42 -4.44 4.67
CA THR A 143 9.80 -5.08 3.48
C THR A 143 10.04 -4.27 2.21
N GLY A 144 10.39 -2.98 2.31
CA GLY A 144 10.53 -2.09 1.17
C GLY A 144 9.25 -1.30 0.87
N CYS A 145 8.36 -1.15 1.85
CA CYS A 145 7.04 -0.57 1.63
C CYS A 145 7.02 0.97 1.51
N GLY A 146 8.10 1.67 1.91
CA GLY A 146 8.24 3.12 1.73
C GLY A 146 7.30 4.03 2.57
N ALA A 147 6.42 3.51 3.43
CA ALA A 147 5.49 4.32 4.24
C ALA A 147 6.17 5.35 5.18
N CYS A 148 7.42 5.10 5.56
CA CYS A 148 8.21 5.98 6.43
C CYS A 148 8.71 7.26 5.73
N ILE A 149 8.80 7.27 4.40
CA ILE A 149 9.29 8.41 3.61
C ILE A 149 8.37 9.63 3.73
N PRO A 150 7.07 9.53 3.40
CA PRO A 150 6.15 10.67 3.40
C PRO A 150 5.84 11.24 4.79
N ILE A 151 6.04 10.47 5.86
CA ILE A 151 5.78 10.93 7.23
C ILE A 151 6.99 11.66 7.83
N CYS A 152 8.19 11.54 7.24
CA CYS A 152 9.39 12.16 7.79
C CYS A 152 9.33 13.68 7.60
N PRO A 153 9.19 14.49 8.67
CA PRO A 153 9.07 15.95 8.54
C PRO A 153 10.37 16.60 8.07
N GLN A 154 11.50 15.91 8.24
CA GLN A 154 12.82 16.37 7.81
C GLN A 154 13.20 15.86 6.43
N GLU A 155 12.35 15.05 5.77
CA GLU A 155 12.69 14.37 4.51
C GLU A 155 14.02 13.57 4.59
N ALA A 156 14.36 13.07 5.79
CA ALA A 156 15.60 12.37 6.06
C ALA A 156 15.56 10.88 5.69
N ILE A 157 14.49 10.40 5.06
CA ILE A 157 14.32 9.00 4.67
C ILE A 157 14.06 8.97 3.17
N ASP A 158 14.79 8.11 2.46
CA ASP A 158 14.65 7.94 1.03
C ASP A 158 14.69 6.45 0.65
N PHE A 159 14.46 6.12 -0.62
CA PHE A 159 14.33 4.75 -1.09
C PHE A 159 15.41 4.35 -2.09
N LYS A 160 16.09 3.24 -1.84
CA LYS A 160 17.09 2.71 -2.79
C LYS A 160 16.40 2.30 -4.09
N ASN A 161 16.92 2.80 -5.22
CA ASN A 161 16.40 2.56 -6.57
C ASN A 161 15.00 3.17 -6.86
N SER A 162 14.46 4.02 -5.98
CA SER A 162 13.29 4.86 -6.26
C SER A 162 13.33 6.11 -5.38
N THR A 163 14.49 6.77 -5.37
CA THR A 163 14.71 7.98 -4.58
C THR A 163 13.68 9.05 -4.92
N THR A 164 13.43 9.97 -4.00
CA THR A 164 12.56 11.13 -4.24
C THR A 164 12.98 11.87 -5.52
N LYS A 165 14.29 12.00 -5.76
CA LYS A 165 14.84 12.60 -6.99
C LYS A 165 14.49 11.80 -8.24
N GLN A 166 14.57 10.47 -8.21
CA GLN A 166 14.20 9.60 -9.32
C GLN A 166 12.69 9.70 -9.62
N ILE A 167 11.83 9.64 -8.59
CA ILE A 167 10.38 9.78 -8.76
C ILE A 167 10.05 11.16 -9.36
N THR A 168 10.66 12.24 -8.83
CA THR A 168 10.48 13.58 -9.38
C THR A 168 10.97 13.69 -10.84
N ALA A 169 12.10 13.07 -11.18
CA ALA A 169 12.59 13.05 -12.56
C ALA A 169 11.63 12.33 -13.50
N THR A 170 11.08 11.18 -13.09
CA THR A 170 10.04 10.46 -13.84
C THR A 170 8.80 11.31 -14.03
N ILE A 171 8.31 11.99 -12.97
CA ILE A 171 7.17 12.92 -13.05
C ILE A 171 7.44 14.02 -14.09
N ARG A 172 8.63 14.63 -14.07
CA ARG A 172 9.00 15.68 -15.02
C ARG A 172 9.04 15.14 -16.45
N GLY A 173 9.65 13.98 -16.66
CA GLY A 173 9.77 13.37 -18.00
C GLY A 173 8.41 13.03 -18.61
N VAL A 174 7.52 12.42 -17.82
CA VAL A 174 6.18 12.00 -18.26
C VAL A 174 5.25 13.18 -18.60
N LEU A 175 5.51 14.34 -18.01
CA LEU A 175 4.70 15.55 -18.16
C LEU A 175 5.32 16.61 -19.07
N ALA A 176 6.54 16.40 -19.59
CA ALA A 176 7.34 17.42 -20.28
C ALA A 176 6.73 17.89 -21.61
N ASP A 177 6.12 16.98 -22.37
CA ASP A 177 5.60 17.22 -23.73
C ASP A 177 4.14 17.68 -23.77
N LYS A 178 3.54 17.97 -22.61
CA LYS A 178 2.13 18.32 -22.50
C LYS A 178 1.83 19.70 -23.14
N THR A 179 0.83 19.76 -24.00
CA THR A 179 0.34 21.04 -24.55
C THR A 179 -0.61 21.76 -23.57
N PRO A 180 -0.81 23.09 -23.68
CA PRO A 180 -1.64 23.85 -22.75
C PRO A 180 -3.10 23.39 -22.66
N GLU A 181 -3.69 22.98 -23.79
CA GLU A 181 -5.09 22.57 -23.91
C GLU A 181 -5.32 21.09 -23.59
N GLU A 182 -4.25 20.28 -23.56
CA GLU A 182 -4.33 18.86 -23.26
C GLU A 182 -4.70 18.63 -21.79
N ILE A 183 -5.54 17.62 -21.55
CA ILE A 183 -5.70 17.01 -20.23
C ILE A 183 -4.68 15.89 -20.09
N ARG A 184 -3.86 15.94 -19.04
CA ARG A 184 -2.91 14.87 -18.74
C ARG A 184 -3.08 14.35 -17.33
N ILE A 185 -3.20 13.04 -17.21
CA ILE A 185 -3.36 12.33 -15.95
C ILE A 185 -2.14 11.47 -15.72
N ILE A 186 -1.54 11.57 -14.54
CA ILE A 186 -0.52 10.62 -14.09
C ILE A 186 -1.20 9.58 -13.20
N ALA A 187 -0.99 8.30 -13.51
CA ALA A 187 -1.44 7.18 -12.71
C ALA A 187 -0.22 6.55 -12.03
N PHE A 188 -0.04 6.77 -10.73
CA PHE A 188 0.96 6.04 -9.96
C PHE A 188 0.40 4.67 -9.61
N VAL A 189 1.18 3.63 -9.91
CA VAL A 189 0.75 2.24 -9.74
C VAL A 189 1.85 1.47 -9.02
N ASP A 190 1.49 0.62 -8.05
CA ASP A 190 2.47 -0.27 -7.43
C ASP A 190 3.10 -1.21 -8.46
N LYS A 191 4.40 -1.45 -8.32
CA LYS A 191 5.23 -2.14 -9.30
C LYS A 191 4.87 -3.63 -9.44
N ASN A 192 4.39 -4.25 -8.38
CA ASN A 192 4.24 -5.70 -8.31
C ASN A 192 2.91 -6.17 -8.89
N VAL A 193 1.79 -5.70 -8.34
CA VAL A 193 0.46 -6.23 -8.70
C VAL A 193 -0.28 -5.26 -9.60
N GLY A 194 -0.31 -3.98 -9.26
CA GLY A 194 -1.01 -2.98 -10.05
C GLY A 194 -0.41 -2.86 -11.45
N TYR A 195 0.91 -2.73 -11.58
CA TYR A 195 1.58 -2.57 -12.87
C TYR A 195 1.43 -3.82 -13.74
N THR A 196 1.55 -5.01 -13.14
CA THR A 196 1.24 -6.29 -13.82
C THR A 196 -0.20 -6.32 -14.34
N GLY A 197 -1.15 -5.77 -13.59
CA GLY A 197 -2.53 -5.59 -14.07
C GLY A 197 -2.63 -4.64 -15.28
N MET A 198 -1.78 -3.62 -15.36
CA MET A 198 -1.72 -2.74 -16.53
C MET A 198 -1.10 -3.43 -17.75
N ASP A 199 -0.12 -4.31 -17.54
CA ASP A 199 0.43 -5.15 -18.60
C ASP A 199 -0.64 -6.11 -19.15
N PHE A 200 -1.44 -6.75 -18.27
CA PHE A 200 -2.58 -7.56 -18.71
C PHE A 200 -3.64 -6.73 -19.44
N LEU A 201 -3.89 -5.49 -19.02
CA LEU A 201 -4.80 -4.58 -19.72
C LEU A 201 -4.34 -4.32 -21.17
N GLY A 202 -3.03 -4.15 -21.36
CA GLY A 202 -2.40 -4.02 -22.69
C GLY A 202 -2.48 -5.30 -23.51
N LEU A 203 -2.23 -6.47 -22.91
CA LEU A 203 -2.33 -7.78 -23.56
C LEU A 203 -3.76 -8.09 -24.03
N ASP A 204 -4.76 -7.70 -23.23
CA ASP A 204 -6.18 -7.79 -23.56
C ASP A 204 -6.63 -6.77 -24.61
N ARG A 205 -5.74 -5.86 -25.03
CA ARG A 205 -6.03 -4.76 -25.97
C ARG A 205 -7.20 -3.90 -25.50
N ALA A 206 -7.34 -3.72 -24.18
CA ALA A 206 -8.40 -2.91 -23.64
C ALA A 206 -8.16 -1.43 -23.98
N ASN A 207 -9.18 -0.78 -24.52
CA ASN A 207 -9.12 0.64 -24.84
C ASN A 207 -9.32 1.48 -23.57
N TYR A 208 -8.48 2.48 -23.38
CA TYR A 208 -8.63 3.52 -22.37
C TYR A 208 -8.08 4.84 -22.90
N PRO A 209 -8.45 5.99 -22.33
CA PRO A 209 -8.04 7.29 -22.85
C PRO A 209 -6.52 7.47 -22.87
N GLU A 210 -6.01 8.02 -23.97
CA GLU A 210 -4.60 8.35 -24.19
C GLU A 210 -4.10 9.48 -23.27
N ASN A 211 -4.98 10.11 -22.48
CA ASN A 211 -4.64 11.15 -21.52
C ASN A 211 -3.89 10.59 -20.28
N VAL A 212 -3.93 9.28 -20.05
CA VAL A 212 -3.34 8.64 -18.87
C VAL A 212 -1.89 8.23 -19.15
N ARG A 213 -1.00 8.53 -18.19
CA ARG A 213 0.40 8.10 -18.17
C ARG A 213 0.67 7.30 -16.91
N ILE A 214 1.01 6.03 -17.10
CA ILE A 214 1.24 5.09 -16.00
C ILE A 214 2.68 5.23 -15.52
N VAL A 215 2.87 5.39 -14.22
CA VAL A 215 4.17 5.47 -13.56
C VAL A 215 4.24 4.43 -12.45
N ALA A 216 5.13 3.46 -12.61
CA ALA A 216 5.42 2.48 -11.58
C ALA A 216 6.13 3.14 -10.40
N VAL A 217 5.66 2.84 -9.19
CA VAL A 217 6.37 3.09 -7.93
C VAL A 217 6.51 1.77 -7.19
N PRO A 218 7.52 1.56 -6.32
CA PRO A 218 7.67 0.31 -5.58
C PRO A 218 6.35 -0.10 -4.89
N THR A 219 5.72 0.88 -4.23
CA THR A 219 4.39 0.80 -3.63
C THR A 219 3.81 2.21 -3.54
N THR A 220 2.49 2.32 -3.54
CA THR A 220 1.75 3.58 -3.40
C THR A 220 2.04 4.29 -2.07
N ALA A 221 2.46 3.54 -1.04
CA ALA A 221 2.76 4.10 0.27
C ALA A 221 3.97 5.05 0.27
N ILE A 222 4.83 5.02 -0.74
CA ILE A 222 5.93 6.00 -0.89
C ILE A 222 5.42 7.43 -1.23
N LEU A 223 4.22 7.55 -1.79
CA LEU A 223 3.73 8.79 -2.40
C LEU A 223 3.28 9.82 -1.37
N GLY A 224 4.18 10.67 -0.87
CA GLY A 224 3.80 11.82 -0.03
C GLY A 224 3.13 12.98 -0.80
N LYS A 225 2.58 13.95 -0.04
CA LYS A 225 2.00 15.19 -0.57
C LYS A 225 2.93 15.89 -1.58
N LYS A 226 4.23 15.92 -1.29
CA LYS A 226 5.23 16.55 -2.15
C LYS A 226 5.24 15.94 -3.55
N HIS A 227 5.15 14.61 -3.69
CA HIS A 227 5.09 13.95 -5.01
C HIS A 227 3.83 14.33 -5.78
N ILE A 228 2.66 14.34 -5.11
CA ILE A 228 1.39 14.69 -5.72
C ILE A 228 1.37 16.15 -6.18
N LEU A 229 1.79 17.08 -5.31
CA LEU A 229 1.91 18.49 -5.66
C LEU A 229 2.94 18.72 -6.76
N THR A 230 4.05 17.98 -6.75
CA THR A 230 5.07 18.02 -7.82
C THR A 230 4.48 17.61 -9.17
N ALA A 231 3.63 16.58 -9.20
CA ALA A 231 2.92 16.18 -10.42
C ALA A 231 2.01 17.30 -10.94
N PHE A 232 1.22 17.94 -10.08
CA PHE A 232 0.41 19.10 -10.47
C PHE A 232 1.28 20.30 -10.90
N ALA A 233 2.41 20.54 -10.24
CA ALA A 233 3.32 21.63 -10.60
C ALA A 233 3.91 21.46 -12.01
N TYR A 234 4.21 20.22 -12.43
CA TYR A 234 4.89 19.95 -13.70
C TYR A 234 3.97 19.59 -14.88
N GLY A 235 2.67 19.41 -14.69
CA GLY A 235 1.76 19.28 -15.85
C GLY A 235 0.49 18.47 -15.61
N ALA A 236 0.41 17.67 -14.55
CA ALA A 236 -0.77 16.85 -14.30
C ALA A 236 -2.02 17.72 -14.08
N ASP A 237 -3.16 17.29 -14.63
CA ASP A 237 -4.49 17.83 -14.38
C ASP A 237 -5.30 16.90 -13.47
N GLY A 238 -4.91 15.63 -13.41
CA GLY A 238 -5.39 14.65 -12.45
C GLY A 238 -4.26 13.71 -12.04
N VAL A 239 -4.35 13.24 -10.80
CA VAL A 239 -3.45 12.22 -10.25
C VAL A 239 -4.30 11.06 -9.79
N LEU A 240 -4.01 9.88 -10.33
CA LEU A 240 -4.62 8.63 -9.93
C LEU A 240 -3.56 7.80 -9.18
N VAL A 241 -3.95 7.18 -8.09
CA VAL A 241 -3.11 6.26 -7.32
C VAL A 241 -3.84 4.91 -7.32
N ILE A 242 -3.22 3.91 -7.94
CA ILE A 242 -3.75 2.56 -8.05
C ILE A 242 -2.88 1.63 -7.22
N GLU A 243 -3.52 0.90 -6.32
CA GLU A 243 -2.90 -0.14 -5.51
C GLU A 243 -3.50 -1.49 -5.90
N GLY A 244 -2.65 -2.46 -6.21
CA GLY A 244 -3.05 -3.81 -6.60
C GLY A 244 -2.89 -4.84 -5.48
N SER A 245 -2.17 -4.51 -4.41
CA SER A 245 -1.98 -5.39 -3.26
C SER A 245 -1.97 -4.60 -1.96
N GLU A 246 -2.51 -5.21 -0.90
CA GLU A 246 -2.57 -4.62 0.44
C GLU A 246 -1.25 -4.89 1.19
N GLU A 247 -0.12 -4.41 0.66
CA GLU A 247 1.19 -4.56 1.34
C GLU A 247 1.26 -3.78 2.66
N ILE A 248 0.43 -2.74 2.77
CA ILE A 248 0.19 -1.97 3.99
C ILE A 248 -1.32 -1.70 4.00
N ASP A 249 -2.09 -2.51 4.73
CA ASP A 249 -3.51 -2.33 5.08
C ASP A 249 -4.28 -1.28 4.23
N GLU A 250 -5.27 -1.71 3.43
CA GLU A 250 -6.07 -0.82 2.56
C GLU A 250 -6.57 0.44 3.28
N LYS A 251 -6.95 0.33 4.57
CA LYS A 251 -7.45 1.47 5.35
C LYS A 251 -6.37 2.51 5.59
N PHE A 252 -5.12 2.09 5.74
CA PHE A 252 -3.97 2.97 5.89
C PHE A 252 -3.77 3.87 4.66
N THR A 253 -3.64 3.27 3.48
CA THR A 253 -3.39 4.05 2.25
C THR A 253 -4.61 4.89 1.86
N LYS A 254 -5.82 4.33 1.97
CA LYS A 254 -7.06 5.03 1.62
C LYS A 254 -7.30 6.26 2.50
N LYS A 255 -7.16 6.13 3.82
CA LYS A 255 -7.31 7.25 4.76
C LYS A 255 -6.30 8.36 4.44
N ARG A 256 -5.03 7.99 4.23
CA ARG A 256 -3.98 8.94 3.90
C ARG A 256 -4.26 9.68 2.59
N MET A 257 -4.77 9.00 1.57
CA MET A 257 -5.13 9.65 0.30
C MET A 257 -6.29 10.63 0.45
N ILE A 258 -7.27 10.32 1.32
CA ILE A 258 -8.36 11.25 1.67
C ILE A 258 -7.80 12.48 2.38
N ASP A 259 -6.94 12.30 3.38
CA ASP A 259 -6.36 13.42 4.13
C ASP A 259 -5.48 14.28 3.21
N MET A 260 -4.69 13.64 2.35
CA MET A 260 -3.89 14.33 1.34
C MET A 260 -4.74 15.11 0.34
N SER A 261 -5.92 14.60 -0.04
CA SER A 261 -6.85 15.33 -0.91
C SER A 261 -7.31 16.65 -0.28
N LYS A 262 -7.48 16.69 1.03
CA LYS A 262 -7.82 17.92 1.78
C LYS A 262 -6.62 18.87 1.84
N GLU A 263 -5.43 18.33 2.06
CA GLU A 263 -4.20 19.14 2.12
C GLU A 263 -3.89 19.83 0.79
N ILE A 264 -4.08 19.15 -0.35
CA ILE A 264 -3.85 19.77 -1.67
C ILE A 264 -4.90 20.82 -2.01
N ALA A 265 -6.09 20.80 -1.40
CA ALA A 265 -7.10 21.84 -1.57
C ALA A 265 -6.61 23.21 -1.08
N ALA A 266 -5.74 23.25 -0.08
CA ALA A 266 -5.08 24.47 0.38
C ALA A 266 -4.13 25.11 -0.67
N PHE A 267 -3.86 24.38 -1.76
CA PHE A 267 -3.11 24.87 -2.93
C PHE A 267 -4.01 25.25 -4.10
N GLY A 268 -5.34 25.31 -3.88
CA GLY A 268 -6.32 25.65 -4.90
C GLY A 268 -6.58 24.53 -5.91
N ILE A 269 -6.20 23.29 -5.59
CA ILE A 269 -6.47 22.11 -6.41
C ILE A 269 -7.80 21.50 -5.95
N GLU A 270 -8.71 21.23 -6.89
CA GLU A 270 -9.96 20.55 -6.57
C GLU A 270 -9.67 19.12 -6.07
N THR A 271 -10.23 18.75 -4.92
CA THR A 271 -9.97 17.45 -4.25
C THR A 271 -10.20 16.26 -5.19
N MET A 272 -11.18 16.38 -6.08
CA MET A 272 -11.57 15.38 -7.07
C MET A 272 -10.55 15.19 -8.21
N ARG A 273 -9.49 15.99 -8.26
CA ARG A 273 -8.32 15.77 -9.14
C ARG A 273 -7.32 14.77 -8.57
N LEU A 274 -7.46 14.33 -7.32
CA LEU A 274 -6.72 13.20 -6.74
C LEU A 274 -7.70 12.05 -6.49
N ARG A 275 -7.38 10.86 -6.98
CA ARG A 275 -8.18 9.66 -6.71
C ARG A 275 -7.28 8.49 -6.33
N TYR A 276 -7.68 7.79 -5.27
CA TYR A 276 -7.16 6.47 -4.92
C TYR A 276 -8.14 5.39 -5.41
N SER A 277 -7.65 4.25 -5.85
CA SER A 277 -8.47 3.07 -6.17
C SER A 277 -7.68 1.79 -5.96
N TYR A 278 -8.33 0.80 -5.34
CA TYR A 278 -7.79 -0.53 -5.21
C TYR A 278 -8.23 -1.38 -6.41
N VAL A 279 -7.27 -1.95 -7.13
CA VAL A 279 -7.48 -2.75 -8.35
C VAL A 279 -6.58 -3.99 -8.28
N PRO A 280 -6.99 -5.03 -7.54
CA PRO A 280 -6.22 -6.26 -7.42
C PRO A 280 -6.35 -7.15 -8.65
N LEU A 281 -5.45 -8.12 -8.78
CA LEU A 281 -5.59 -9.20 -9.75
C LEU A 281 -6.61 -10.26 -9.25
N PRO A 282 -7.50 -10.77 -10.11
CA PRO A 282 -7.55 -10.62 -11.58
C PRO A 282 -8.48 -9.49 -12.07
N VAL A 283 -8.87 -8.54 -11.22
CA VAL A 283 -9.88 -7.51 -11.51
C VAL A 283 -9.31 -6.31 -12.29
N TYR A 284 -8.17 -6.49 -12.98
CA TYR A 284 -7.43 -5.43 -13.68
C TYR A 284 -8.25 -4.72 -14.77
N LYS A 285 -9.25 -5.37 -15.36
CA LYS A 285 -10.15 -4.76 -16.36
C LYS A 285 -10.87 -3.51 -15.85
N LYS A 286 -11.14 -3.43 -14.54
CA LYS A 286 -11.71 -2.23 -13.91
C LYS A 286 -10.81 -1.00 -14.05
N ALA A 287 -9.51 -1.16 -14.30
CA ALA A 287 -8.59 -0.05 -14.53
C ALA A 287 -8.96 0.76 -15.78
N ALA A 288 -9.38 0.12 -16.88
CA ALA A 288 -9.81 0.85 -18.08
C ALA A 288 -11.07 1.69 -17.83
N GLU A 289 -12.06 1.13 -17.14
CA GLU A 289 -13.27 1.86 -16.73
C GLU A 289 -12.93 3.03 -15.80
N LEU A 290 -12.02 2.80 -14.85
CA LEU A 290 -11.51 3.81 -13.93
C LEU A 290 -10.80 4.94 -14.69
N TYR A 291 -9.94 4.63 -15.66
CA TYR A 291 -9.26 5.61 -16.50
C TYR A 291 -10.24 6.45 -17.31
N THR A 292 -11.24 5.83 -17.94
CA THR A 292 -12.30 6.52 -18.68
C THR A 292 -13.06 7.47 -17.78
N MET A 293 -13.63 6.96 -16.68
CA MET A 293 -14.42 7.74 -15.73
C MET A 293 -13.62 8.90 -15.14
N PHE A 294 -12.36 8.65 -14.77
CA PHE A 294 -11.52 9.70 -14.19
C PHE A 294 -11.14 10.74 -15.24
N THR A 295 -10.83 10.33 -16.47
CA THR A 295 -10.53 11.27 -17.58
C THR A 295 -11.72 12.17 -17.89
N GLU A 296 -12.93 11.62 -17.98
CA GLU A 296 -14.15 12.41 -18.20
C GLU A 296 -14.38 13.42 -17.08
N ARG A 297 -14.13 13.03 -15.83
CA ARG A 297 -14.19 13.93 -14.68
C ARG A 297 -13.19 15.08 -14.81
N ILE A 298 -11.93 14.80 -15.14
CA ILE A 298 -10.91 15.83 -15.27
C ILE A 298 -11.21 16.76 -16.46
N LYS A 299 -11.75 16.23 -17.56
CA LYS A 299 -12.23 17.03 -18.71
C LYS A 299 -13.29 18.06 -18.29
N LYS A 300 -14.20 17.73 -17.35
CA LYS A 300 -15.19 18.68 -16.82
C LYS A 300 -14.56 19.84 -16.04
N PHE A 301 -13.42 19.61 -15.38
CA PHE A 301 -12.70 20.68 -14.69
C PHE A 301 -11.77 21.48 -15.62
N GLY A 302 -11.40 20.92 -16.77
CA GLY A 302 -10.40 21.50 -17.67
C GLY A 302 -8.97 21.43 -17.13
N PRO A 303 -8.00 21.95 -17.90
CA PRO A 303 -6.60 21.98 -17.49
C PRO A 303 -6.40 22.84 -16.24
N LEU A 304 -5.49 22.42 -15.36
CA LEU A 304 -5.10 23.23 -14.20
C LEU A 304 -4.33 24.47 -14.68
N SER A 305 -4.75 25.66 -14.24
CA SER A 305 -4.21 26.94 -14.70
C SER A 305 -2.71 27.09 -14.40
N GLN A 306 -2.00 27.81 -15.27
CA GLN A 306 -0.57 28.08 -15.09
C GLN A 306 -0.27 28.81 -13.78
N GLU A 307 -1.13 29.74 -13.36
CA GLU A 307 -1.00 30.44 -12.08
C GLU A 307 -0.99 29.48 -10.89
N LYS A 308 -1.95 28.54 -10.84
CA LYS A 308 -2.00 27.51 -9.78
C LYS A 308 -0.73 26.66 -9.79
N ARG A 309 -0.23 26.27 -10.97
CA ARG A 309 1.02 25.49 -11.10
C ARG A 309 2.24 26.27 -10.59
N GLN A 310 2.36 27.55 -10.93
CA GLN A 310 3.48 28.38 -10.48
C GLN A 310 3.43 28.64 -8.97
N ASN A 311 2.24 28.82 -8.40
CA ASN A 311 2.05 28.93 -6.94
C ASN A 311 2.56 27.67 -6.22
N ILE A 312 2.23 26.48 -6.75
CA ILE A 312 2.73 25.22 -6.18
C ILE A 312 4.26 25.15 -6.29
N LYS A 313 4.86 25.52 -7.43
CA LYS A 313 6.33 25.53 -7.59
C LYS A 313 7.00 26.46 -6.58
N GLN A 314 6.48 27.68 -6.41
CA GLN A 314 7.00 28.64 -5.44
C GLN A 314 6.92 28.11 -4.01
N LYS A 315 5.77 27.54 -3.61
CA LYS A 315 5.59 26.98 -2.26
C LYS A 315 6.46 25.76 -1.99
N LEU A 316 6.76 24.96 -3.01
CA LEU A 316 7.63 23.78 -2.90
C LEU A 316 9.11 24.07 -3.17
N GLN A 317 9.47 25.30 -3.53
CA GLN A 317 10.83 25.69 -3.92
C GLN A 317 11.39 24.83 -5.08
N LEU A 318 10.54 24.54 -6.08
CA LEU A 318 10.82 23.70 -7.26
C LEU A 318 11.22 24.47 -8.52
#